data_AF-A0A6G7Z0X0-F1
#
_entry.id   AF-A0A6G7Z0X0-F1
#
_cell.length_a   1.000
_cell.length_b   1.000
_cell.length_c   1.000
_cell.angle_alpha   90.00
_cell.angle_beta   90.00
_cell.angle_gamma   90.00
#
_symmetry.space_group_name_H-M   'P 1'
#
loop_
_entity.id
_entity.type
_entity.pdbx_description
1 polymer ?
#
loop_
_entity_poly.entity_id
_entity_poly.type
_entity_poly.pdbx_seq_one_letter_code
_entity_poly.pdbx_strand_id
1 'polypeptide(L)'
;MNKQETVALIAMLDRAGLTKAREGMEDAWMLVLEPLRAQDVVEAVKRIIATRGDGNTWIVPADVIAEVALVRRERIRAVTTGSLPVPPREIDPDDVGPYMAWVKAFKLALGDGMSLVDAEIAAAHAAGIPPVHRALEEYHGAMPLQIESGRSSETAKRASAAARDAILAILREGAARRAG
;
A
#
# COMPACT_ATOMS: atom_id res chain seq x y z
N MET A 1 -7.81 -8.06 9.71
CA MET A 1 -7.33 -7.86 11.09
C MET A 1 -7.66 -9.09 11.94
N ASN A 2 -6.76 -9.53 12.81
CA ASN A 2 -6.96 -10.72 13.66
C ASN A 2 -7.53 -10.38 15.06
N LYS A 3 -7.88 -11.40 15.84
CA LYS A 3 -8.45 -11.24 17.19
C LYS A 3 -7.53 -10.47 18.15
N GLN A 4 -6.23 -10.76 18.15
CA GLN A 4 -5.27 -10.12 19.05
C GLN A 4 -5.09 -8.63 18.73
N GLU A 5 -5.04 -8.27 17.45
CA GLU A 5 -5.03 -6.88 16.97
C GLU A 5 -6.30 -6.14 17.38
N THR A 6 -7.45 -6.82 17.31
CA THR A 6 -8.75 -6.27 17.70
C THR A 6 -8.82 -5.96 19.21
N VAL A 7 -8.34 -6.88 20.05
CA VAL A 7 -8.25 -6.66 21.50
C VAL A 7 -7.36 -5.46 21.82
N ALA A 8 -6.19 -5.36 21.18
CA ALA A 8 -5.28 -4.23 21.38
C ALA A 8 -5.93 -2.89 20.99
N LEU A 9 -6.68 -2.88 19.89
CA LEU A 9 -7.41 -1.71 19.43
C LEU A 9 -8.53 -1.29 20.40
N ILE A 10 -9.35 -2.22 20.88
CA ILE A 10 -10.41 -1.92 21.85
C ILE A 10 -9.78 -1.34 23.12
N ALA A 11 -8.66 -1.90 23.58
CA ALA A 11 -7.93 -1.38 24.73
C ALA A 11 -7.40 0.05 24.51
N MET A 12 -6.98 0.41 23.29
CA MET A 12 -6.57 1.79 22.97
C MET A 12 -7.75 2.77 23.08
N LEU A 13 -8.91 2.40 22.52
CA LEU A 13 -10.11 3.24 22.58
C LEU A 13 -10.67 3.34 23.99
N ASP A 14 -10.63 2.26 24.77
CA ASP A 14 -11.12 2.22 26.16
C ASP A 14 -10.27 3.13 27.06
N ARG A 15 -8.94 3.06 26.93
CA ARG A 15 -8.02 3.97 27.63
C ARG A 15 -8.21 5.43 27.26
N ALA A 16 -8.66 5.71 26.04
CA ALA A 16 -8.98 7.06 25.58
C ALA A 16 -10.39 7.52 26.01
N GLY A 17 -11.15 6.69 26.71
CA GLY A 17 -12.53 7.00 27.10
C GLY A 17 -13.52 7.02 25.93
N LEU A 18 -13.15 6.43 24.79
CA LEU A 18 -13.92 6.46 23.55
C LEU A 18 -14.77 5.21 23.34
N THR A 19 -14.56 4.17 24.14
CA THR A 19 -15.38 2.98 24.20
C THR A 19 -15.32 2.39 25.60
N LYS A 20 -16.13 1.38 25.90
CA LYS A 20 -16.02 0.58 27.13
C LYS A 20 -15.84 -0.86 26.73
N ALA A 21 -14.65 -1.39 26.99
CA ALA A 21 -14.35 -2.79 26.72
C ALA A 21 -15.31 -3.70 27.51
N ARG A 22 -15.86 -4.72 26.84
CA ARG A 22 -16.69 -5.77 27.43
C ARG A 22 -16.25 -7.12 26.88
N GLU A 23 -16.40 -8.16 27.70
CA GLU A 23 -16.13 -9.53 27.29
C GLU A 23 -16.98 -9.90 26.04
N GLY A 24 -16.33 -10.48 25.04
CA GLY A 24 -16.96 -10.89 23.77
C GLY A 24 -17.15 -9.77 22.75
N MET A 25 -16.83 -8.52 23.09
CA MET A 25 -16.88 -7.39 22.16
C MET A 25 -15.85 -7.52 21.03
N GLU A 26 -14.71 -8.15 21.30
CA GLU A 26 -13.65 -8.35 20.34
C GLU A 26 -14.06 -9.24 19.16
N ASP A 27 -14.94 -10.22 19.35
CA ASP A 27 -15.40 -11.08 18.26
C ASP A 27 -16.31 -10.31 17.30
N ALA A 28 -17.19 -9.44 17.84
CA ALA A 28 -18.05 -8.57 17.03
C ALA A 28 -17.24 -7.50 16.29
N TRP A 29 -16.23 -6.91 16.93
CA TRP A 29 -15.34 -5.94 16.28
C TRP A 29 -14.47 -6.60 15.21
N MET A 30 -13.94 -7.79 15.49
CA MET A 30 -13.13 -8.53 14.55
C MET A 30 -13.94 -8.86 13.30
N LEU A 31 -15.19 -9.33 13.44
CA LEU A 31 -16.05 -9.64 12.30
C LEU A 31 -16.22 -8.43 11.36
N VAL A 32 -16.34 -7.23 11.92
CA VAL A 32 -16.55 -6.00 11.13
C VAL A 32 -15.24 -5.46 10.55
N LEU A 33 -14.12 -5.60 11.27
CA LEU A 33 -12.82 -5.05 10.90
C LEU A 33 -11.89 -6.06 10.22
N GLU A 34 -12.29 -7.33 10.11
CA GLU A 34 -11.54 -8.41 9.48
C GLU A 34 -11.04 -8.05 8.07
N PRO A 35 -11.84 -7.45 7.17
CA PRO A 35 -11.40 -7.11 5.82
C PRO A 35 -10.34 -6.02 5.77
N LEU A 36 -10.13 -5.29 6.87
CA LEU A 36 -9.21 -4.17 6.93
C LEU A 36 -7.80 -4.59 7.37
N ARG A 37 -6.82 -3.83 6.88
CA ARG A 37 -5.43 -3.96 7.28
C ARG A 37 -5.22 -3.36 8.67
N ALA A 38 -4.56 -4.11 9.55
CA ALA A 38 -4.29 -3.67 10.92
C ALA A 38 -3.55 -2.33 10.98
N GLN A 39 -2.61 -2.07 10.07
CA GLN A 39 -1.88 -0.80 10.02
C GLN A 39 -2.81 0.40 9.77
N ASP A 40 -3.74 0.28 8.81
CA ASP A 40 -4.70 1.35 8.49
C ASP A 40 -5.64 1.59 9.66
N VAL A 41 -6.10 0.50 10.28
CA VAL A 41 -6.99 0.55 11.44
C VAL A 41 -6.32 1.24 12.65
N VAL A 42 -5.06 0.92 12.92
CA VAL A 42 -4.30 1.57 14.01
C VAL A 42 -4.07 3.06 13.73
N GLU A 43 -3.74 3.44 12.48
CA GLU A 43 -3.61 4.85 12.10
C GLU A 43 -4.92 5.61 12.27
N ALA A 44 -6.03 5.03 11.82
CA ALA A 44 -7.37 5.59 11.98
C ALA A 44 -7.74 5.80 13.45
N VAL A 45 -7.49 4.81 14.32
CA VAL A 45 -7.75 4.95 15.76
C VAL A 45 -6.91 6.05 16.40
N LYS A 46 -5.64 6.20 16.01
CA LYS A 46 -4.79 7.30 16.50
C LYS A 46 -5.37 8.66 16.12
N ARG A 47 -5.88 8.82 14.90
CA ARG A 47 -6.54 10.06 14.46
C ARG A 47 -7.85 10.33 15.20
N ILE A 48 -8.66 9.31 15.40
CA ILE A 48 -9.89 9.40 16.21
C ILE A 48 -9.55 9.88 17.62
N ILE A 49 -8.55 9.28 18.28
CA ILE A 49 -8.11 9.68 19.62
C ILE A 49 -7.63 11.13 19.63
N ALA A 50 -6.83 11.53 18.64
CA ALA A 50 -6.32 12.89 18.56
C ALA A 50 -7.40 13.96 18.31
N THR A 51 -8.49 13.61 17.62
CA THR A 51 -9.53 14.56 17.20
C THR A 51 -10.78 14.54 18.07
N ARG A 52 -11.08 13.41 18.74
CA ARG A 52 -12.31 13.19 19.52
C ARG A 52 -12.04 12.84 20.99
N GLY A 53 -10.82 13.07 21.49
CA GLY A 53 -10.39 12.70 22.84
C GLY A 53 -11.07 13.43 24.01
N ASP A 54 -12.17 14.13 23.79
CA ASP A 54 -12.96 14.79 24.84
C ASP A 54 -13.82 13.80 25.65
N GLY A 55 -13.89 12.54 25.23
CA GLY A 55 -14.62 11.46 25.90
C GLY A 55 -16.14 11.55 25.79
N ASN A 56 -16.68 12.53 25.05
CA ASN A 56 -18.13 12.73 24.89
C ASN A 56 -18.72 11.95 23.70
N THR A 57 -17.88 11.43 22.82
CA THR A 57 -18.32 10.67 21.63
C THR A 57 -17.91 9.22 21.75
N TRP A 58 -18.91 8.35 21.80
CA TRP A 58 -18.67 6.91 21.75
C TRP A 58 -18.29 6.46 20.34
N ILE A 59 -17.25 5.65 20.24
CA ILE A 59 -16.72 5.10 18.99
C ILE A 59 -17.21 3.67 18.80
N VAL A 60 -17.77 3.43 17.62
CA VAL A 60 -18.19 2.09 17.16
C VAL A 60 -17.32 1.64 15.97
N PRO A 61 -17.34 0.35 15.58
CA PRO A 61 -16.54 -0.13 14.44
C PRO A 61 -16.74 0.66 13.14
N ALA A 62 -17.96 1.16 12.89
CA ALA A 62 -18.29 1.95 11.71
C ALA A 62 -17.50 3.27 11.64
N ASP A 63 -17.24 3.93 12.77
CA ASP A 63 -16.40 5.13 12.83
C ASP A 63 -14.96 4.82 12.40
N VAL A 64 -14.42 3.69 12.86
CA VAL A 64 -13.07 3.25 12.49
C VAL A 64 -12.99 2.94 11.00
N ILE A 65 -14.00 2.27 10.42
CA ILE A 65 -14.08 2.04 8.97
C ILE A 65 -14.10 3.36 8.20
N ALA A 66 -14.90 4.32 8.64
CA ALA A 66 -15.00 5.63 8.00
C ALA A 66 -13.65 6.37 8.04
N GLU A 67 -12.96 6.34 9.18
CA GLU A 67 -11.66 6.99 9.33
C GLU A 67 -10.56 6.27 8.52
N VAL A 68 -10.59 4.93 8.43
CA VAL A 68 -9.71 4.17 7.53
C VAL A 68 -9.90 4.62 6.08
N ALA A 69 -11.14 4.81 5.65
CA ALA A 69 -11.42 5.30 4.30
C ALA A 69 -10.84 6.71 4.07
N LEU A 70 -10.83 7.58 5.09
CA LEU A 70 -10.19 8.90 5.03
C LEU A 70 -8.66 8.79 4.93
N VAL A 71 -8.04 7.99 5.79
CA VAL A 71 -6.58 7.71 5.75
C VAL A 71 -6.16 7.25 4.36
N ARG A 72 -6.86 6.26 3.79
CA ARG A 72 -6.56 5.74 2.45
C ARG A 72 -6.75 6.79 1.36
N ARG A 73 -7.82 7.59 1.45
CA ARG A 73 -8.10 8.68 0.50
C ARG A 73 -7.00 9.74 0.52
N GLU A 74 -6.50 10.10 1.69
CA GLU A 74 -5.41 11.07 1.82
C GLU A 74 -4.12 10.55 1.23
N ARG A 75 -3.77 9.27 1.42
CA ARG A 75 -2.60 8.66 0.76
C ARG A 75 -2.71 8.74 -0.76
N ILE A 76 -3.87 8.38 -1.31
CA ILE A 76 -4.14 8.51 -2.75
C ILE A 76 -4.00 9.97 -3.19
N ARG A 77 -4.60 10.91 -2.45
CA ARG A 77 -4.56 12.34 -2.78
C ARG A 77 -3.14 12.89 -2.74
N ALA A 78 -2.35 12.56 -1.71
CA ALA A 78 -0.98 13.03 -1.55
C ALA A 78 -0.11 12.75 -2.79
N VAL A 79 -0.35 11.63 -3.46
CA VAL A 79 0.35 11.25 -4.69
C VAL A 79 -0.28 11.85 -5.95
N THR A 80 -1.60 11.99 -5.98
CA THR A 80 -2.36 12.40 -7.19
C THR A 80 -2.63 13.90 -7.31
N THR A 81 -2.19 14.73 -6.35
CA THR A 81 -2.51 16.17 -6.30
C THR A 81 -1.89 17.00 -7.45
N GLY A 82 -0.92 16.46 -8.20
CA GLY A 82 -0.28 17.17 -9.34
C GLY A 82 -0.61 16.64 -10.74
N SER A 83 -0.96 15.35 -10.85
CA SER A 83 -1.29 14.68 -12.10
C SER A 83 -1.85 13.30 -11.75
N LEU A 84 -2.88 12.84 -12.46
CA LEU A 84 -3.14 11.40 -12.49
C LEU A 84 -1.92 10.71 -13.13
N PRO A 85 -1.53 9.52 -12.67
CA PRO A 85 -0.45 8.80 -13.31
C PRO A 85 -0.84 8.52 -14.76
N VAL A 86 0.09 8.75 -15.68
CA VAL A 86 -0.14 8.46 -17.09
C VAL A 86 -0.17 6.93 -17.22
N PRO A 87 -1.23 6.34 -17.82
CA PRO A 87 -1.30 4.90 -18.01
C PRO A 87 -0.09 4.38 -18.79
N PRO A 88 0.29 3.11 -18.62
CA PRO A 88 1.27 2.44 -19.46
C PRO A 88 0.92 2.59 -20.95
N ARG A 89 1.93 2.78 -21.80
CA ARG A 89 1.76 3.00 -23.25
C ARG A 89 1.18 1.78 -23.97
N GLU A 90 1.28 0.63 -23.32
CA GLU A 90 0.80 -0.67 -23.76
C GLU A 90 -0.72 -0.81 -23.64
N ILE A 91 -1.39 0.10 -22.93
CA ILE A 91 -2.86 0.15 -22.88
C ILE A 91 -3.36 0.83 -24.15
N ASP A 92 -4.15 0.09 -24.93
CA ASP A 92 -4.88 0.64 -26.06
C ASP A 92 -5.83 1.76 -25.59
N PRO A 93 -5.72 3.00 -26.10
CA PRO A 93 -6.61 4.09 -25.72
C PRO A 93 -8.08 3.83 -26.06
N ASP A 94 -8.38 2.94 -27.00
CA ASP A 94 -9.73 2.56 -27.39
C ASP A 94 -10.30 1.42 -26.52
N ASP A 95 -9.45 0.74 -25.72
CA ASP A 95 -9.88 -0.28 -24.76
C ASP A 95 -9.97 0.28 -23.33
N VAL A 96 -11.19 0.67 -22.96
CA VAL A 96 -11.51 1.23 -21.64
C VAL A 96 -11.33 0.20 -20.52
N GLY A 97 -11.44 -1.10 -20.80
CA GLY A 97 -11.44 -2.17 -19.79
C GLY A 97 -10.11 -2.26 -19.02
N PRO A 98 -8.99 -2.55 -19.69
CA PRO A 98 -7.66 -2.61 -19.09
C PRO A 98 -7.24 -1.29 -18.44
N TYR A 99 -7.59 -0.15 -19.04
CA TYR A 99 -7.33 1.16 -18.45
C TYR A 99 -8.00 1.31 -17.08
N MET A 100 -9.30 0.99 -16.99
CA MET A 100 -10.05 1.08 -15.73
C MET A 100 -9.56 0.07 -14.70
N ALA A 101 -9.17 -1.14 -15.13
CA ALA A 101 -8.57 -2.15 -14.27
C ALA A 101 -7.25 -1.65 -13.66
N TRP A 102 -6.38 -1.05 -14.49
CA TRP A 102 -5.12 -0.46 -14.06
C TRP A 102 -5.34 0.69 -13.06
N VAL A 103 -6.21 1.66 -13.38
CA VAL A 103 -6.51 2.80 -12.49
C VAL A 103 -7.04 2.33 -11.14
N LYS A 104 -7.91 1.31 -11.14
CA LYS A 104 -8.48 0.74 -9.90
C LYS A 104 -7.39 0.08 -9.06
N ALA A 105 -6.57 -0.76 -9.66
CA ALA A 105 -5.48 -1.46 -8.97
C ALA A 105 -4.44 -0.48 -8.42
N PHE A 106 -4.09 0.55 -9.19
CA PHE A 106 -3.16 1.59 -8.79
C PHE A 106 -3.66 2.36 -7.55
N LYS A 107 -4.91 2.83 -7.57
CA LYS A 107 -5.51 3.53 -6.43
C LYS A 107 -5.64 2.63 -5.21
N LEU A 108 -5.95 1.35 -5.41
CA LEU A 108 -6.03 0.38 -4.32
C LEU A 108 -4.65 0.23 -3.64
N ALA A 109 -3.60 0.03 -4.44
CA ALA A 109 -2.21 -0.08 -3.97
C ALA A 109 -1.72 1.17 -3.23
N LEU A 110 -2.03 2.36 -3.73
CA LEU A 110 -1.73 3.61 -3.02
C LEU A 110 -2.53 3.76 -1.72
N GLY A 111 -3.80 3.39 -1.73
CA GLY A 111 -4.63 3.35 -0.51
C GLY A 111 -4.04 2.41 0.54
N ASP A 112 -3.50 1.28 0.09
CA ASP A 112 -2.72 0.31 0.86
C ASP A 112 -1.34 0.84 1.30
N GLY A 113 -0.98 2.08 0.98
CA GLY A 113 0.27 2.69 1.41
C GLY A 113 1.51 2.15 0.69
N MET A 114 1.35 1.52 -0.48
CA MET A 114 2.47 1.19 -1.35
C MET A 114 3.14 2.47 -1.88
N SER A 115 4.43 2.37 -2.21
CA SER A 115 5.12 3.44 -2.93
C SER A 115 4.51 3.65 -4.32
N LEU A 116 4.79 4.80 -4.95
CA LEU A 116 4.33 5.07 -6.31
C LEU A 116 4.76 3.95 -7.28
N VAL A 117 6.04 3.58 -7.23
CA VAL A 117 6.62 2.55 -8.10
C VAL A 117 5.97 1.19 -7.87
N ASP A 118 5.81 0.77 -6.61
CA ASP A 118 5.17 -0.51 -6.29
C ASP A 118 3.70 -0.54 -6.71
N ALA A 119 2.99 0.59 -6.55
CA ALA A 119 1.61 0.73 -7.00
C ALA A 119 1.47 0.65 -8.52
N GLU A 120 2.40 1.23 -9.29
CA GLU A 120 2.44 1.09 -10.75
C GLU A 120 2.68 -0.35 -11.17
N ILE A 121 3.63 -1.04 -10.54
CA ILE A 121 3.94 -2.45 -10.81
C ILE A 121 2.72 -3.33 -10.50
N ALA A 122 2.10 -3.15 -9.34
CA ALA A 122 0.91 -3.89 -8.95
C ALA A 122 -0.25 -3.65 -9.92
N ALA A 123 -0.43 -2.40 -10.37
CA ALA A 123 -1.45 -2.03 -11.33
C ALA A 123 -1.22 -2.62 -12.73
N ALA A 124 0.01 -2.60 -13.21
CA ALA A 124 0.39 -3.20 -14.49
C ALA A 124 0.10 -4.71 -14.48
N HIS A 125 0.53 -5.41 -13.41
CA HIS A 125 0.25 -6.83 -13.23
C HIS A 125 -1.26 -7.12 -13.21
N ALA A 126 -2.05 -6.33 -12.49
CA ALA A 126 -3.51 -6.49 -12.42
C ALA A 126 -4.21 -6.27 -13.77
N ALA A 127 -3.64 -5.43 -14.64
CA ALA A 127 -4.15 -5.17 -15.99
C ALA A 127 -3.61 -6.16 -17.05
N GLY A 128 -2.80 -7.16 -16.66
CA GLY A 128 -2.18 -8.09 -17.59
C GLY A 128 -1.08 -7.47 -18.46
N ILE A 129 -0.60 -6.28 -18.07
CA ILE A 129 0.46 -5.56 -18.76
C ILE A 129 1.78 -6.08 -18.17
N PRO A 130 2.69 -6.62 -18.99
CA PRO A 130 3.99 -7.00 -18.47
C PRO A 130 4.66 -5.76 -17.88
N PRO A 131 5.33 -5.84 -16.72
CA PRO A 131 5.99 -4.71 -16.10
C PRO A 131 7.22 -4.34 -16.95
N VAL A 132 7.00 -3.63 -18.04
CA VAL A 132 8.04 -3.21 -18.97
C VAL A 132 8.11 -1.69 -18.96
N HIS A 133 9.34 -1.19 -18.96
CA HIS A 133 9.76 0.17 -19.29
C HIS A 133 9.79 1.25 -18.19
N ARG A 134 8.69 1.69 -17.57
CA ARG A 134 8.77 2.95 -16.79
C ARG A 134 9.61 2.88 -15.51
N ALA A 135 9.45 1.82 -14.72
CA ALA A 135 10.20 1.63 -13.48
C ALA A 135 11.70 1.41 -13.71
N LEU A 136 12.12 0.85 -14.84
CA LEU A 136 13.54 0.69 -15.18
C LEU A 136 14.13 1.99 -15.74
N GLU A 137 13.40 2.73 -16.57
CA GLU A 137 13.89 3.99 -17.16
C GLU A 137 14.02 5.10 -16.11
N GLU A 138 13.11 5.22 -15.14
CA GLU A 138 13.25 6.16 -14.02
C GLU A 138 14.27 5.70 -12.99
N TYR A 139 14.40 4.40 -12.71
CA TYR A 139 15.46 3.88 -11.83
C TYR A 139 16.86 4.07 -12.41
N HIS A 140 16.99 4.12 -13.75
CA HIS A 140 18.22 4.50 -14.43
C HIS A 140 18.41 6.02 -14.61
N GLY A 141 17.34 6.81 -14.65
CA GLY A 141 17.39 8.28 -14.81
C GLY A 141 17.52 9.08 -13.51
N ALA A 142 17.07 8.53 -12.37
CA ALA A 142 17.00 9.22 -11.08
C ALA A 142 18.15 8.88 -10.10
N MET A 143 19.20 8.16 -10.51
CA MET A 143 20.48 8.19 -9.80
C MET A 143 21.30 9.39 -10.29
N PRO A 144 21.34 10.53 -9.57
CA PRO A 144 22.54 11.34 -9.64
C PRO A 144 23.67 10.47 -9.09
N LEU A 145 24.67 10.21 -9.93
CA LEU A 145 26.00 9.78 -9.48
C LEU A 145 26.62 10.90 -8.63
N GLN A 146 26.07 11.18 -7.45
CA GLN A 146 26.82 11.80 -6.36
C GLN A 146 27.64 10.70 -5.71
N ILE A 147 28.68 10.29 -6.44
CA ILE A 147 29.85 9.64 -5.85
C ILE A 147 30.60 10.75 -5.11
N GLU A 148 30.20 11.02 -3.87
CA GLU A 148 31.11 11.67 -2.92
C GLU A 148 31.39 10.77 -1.71
N SER A 149 32.60 10.22 -1.74
CA SER A 149 33.43 9.71 -0.63
C SER A 149 33.12 8.32 -0.02
N GLY A 150 33.57 7.29 -0.71
CA GLY A 150 34.74 6.54 -0.21
C GLY A 150 34.56 5.27 0.63
N ARG A 151 33.41 4.96 1.25
CA ARG A 151 33.27 3.68 2.00
C ARG A 151 31.95 2.89 1.83
N SER A 152 30.92 3.48 1.22
CA SER A 152 29.60 2.81 1.05
C SER A 152 29.37 2.18 -0.35
N SER A 153 30.32 2.32 -1.27
CA SER A 153 30.17 1.91 -2.69
C SER A 153 30.18 0.39 -2.92
N GLU A 154 30.94 -0.38 -2.14
CA GLU A 154 31.13 -1.82 -2.41
C GLU A 154 29.85 -2.63 -2.08
N THR A 155 29.23 -2.33 -0.93
CA THR A 155 28.04 -3.03 -0.43
C THR A 155 26.82 -2.72 -1.28
N ALA A 156 26.66 -1.45 -1.70
CA ALA A 156 25.60 -1.05 -2.62
C ALA A 156 25.76 -1.68 -4.02
N LYS A 157 26.99 -1.75 -4.54
CA LYS A 157 27.28 -2.46 -5.80
C LYS A 157 26.98 -3.95 -5.71
N ARG A 158 27.34 -4.60 -4.60
CA ARG A 158 27.04 -6.02 -4.37
C ARG A 158 25.55 -6.28 -4.22
N ALA A 159 24.82 -5.42 -3.50
CA ALA A 159 23.37 -5.53 -3.35
C ALA A 159 22.64 -5.33 -4.70
N SER A 160 23.07 -4.35 -5.50
CA SER A 160 22.51 -4.12 -6.84
C SER A 160 22.81 -5.26 -7.81
N ALA A 161 24.04 -5.80 -7.80
CA ALA A 161 24.39 -6.98 -8.59
C ALA A 161 23.56 -8.22 -8.21
N ALA A 162 23.40 -8.47 -6.90
CA ALA A 162 22.60 -9.58 -6.40
C ALA A 162 21.11 -9.46 -6.78
N ALA A 163 20.54 -8.25 -6.71
CA ALA A 163 19.16 -8.00 -7.11
C ALA A 163 18.95 -8.24 -8.62
N ARG A 164 19.89 -7.76 -9.44
CA ARG A 164 19.87 -7.98 -10.89
C ARG A 164 19.95 -9.47 -11.25
N ASP A 165 20.83 -10.21 -10.60
CA ASP A 165 20.99 -11.65 -10.85
C ASP A 165 19.75 -12.45 -10.42
N ALA A 166 19.09 -12.06 -9.32
CA ALA A 166 17.85 -12.67 -8.87
C ALA A 166 16.70 -12.46 -9.88
N ILE A 167 16.57 -11.25 -10.42
CA ILE A 167 15.57 -10.94 -11.46
C ILE A 167 15.82 -11.76 -12.73
N LEU A 168 17.08 -11.85 -13.17
CA LEU A 168 17.44 -12.63 -14.36
C LEU A 168 17.17 -14.14 -14.16
N ALA A 169 17.36 -14.66 -12.94
CA ALA A 169 17.04 -16.05 -12.62
C ALA A 169 15.52 -16.32 -12.73
N ILE A 170 14.69 -15.45 -12.15
CA ILE A 170 13.22 -15.56 -12.22
C ILE A 170 12.74 -15.51 -13.69
N LEU A 171 13.30 -14.61 -14.49
CA LEU A 171 12.94 -14.49 -15.90
C LEU A 171 13.32 -15.74 -16.72
N ARG A 172 14.48 -16.35 -16.44
CA ARG A 172 14.91 -17.60 -17.09
C ARG A 172 14.04 -18.78 -16.70
N GLU A 173 13.67 -18.88 -15.43
CA GLU A 173 12.80 -19.94 -14.94
C GLU A 173 11.39 -19.83 -15.55
N GLY A 174 10.86 -18.61 -15.65
CA GLY A 174 9.59 -18.33 -16.34
C GLY A 174 9.64 -18.59 -17.85
N ALA A 175 10.80 -18.43 -18.50
CA ALA A 175 10.98 -18.79 -19.90
C ALA A 175 11.02 -20.32 -20.10
N ALA A 176 11.73 -21.05 -19.22
CA ALA A 176 11.82 -22.50 -19.28
C ALA A 176 10.47 -23.20 -19.09
N ARG A 177 9.63 -22.72 -18.16
CA ARG A 177 8.28 -23.27 -17.93
C ARG A 177 7.29 -23.03 -19.08
N ARG A 178 7.59 -22.11 -20.01
CA ARG A 178 6.76 -21.83 -21.18
C ARG A 178 7.19 -22.62 -22.42
N ALA A 179 8.38 -23.21 -22.39
CA ALA A 179 8.96 -23.94 -23.52
C ALA A 179 8.82 -25.47 -23.41
N GLY A 180 8.31 -25.99 -22.29
CA GLY A 180 7.98 -27.40 -22.08
C GLY A 180 6.51 -27.57 -21.75
#